data_AF-A0A815D5Z5-F1
#
_entry.id   AF-A0A815D5Z5-F1
#
_cell.length_a   1.000
_cell.length_b   1.000
_cell.length_c   1.000
_cell.angle_alpha   90.00
_cell.angle_beta   90.00
_cell.angle_gamma   90.00
#
_symmetry.space_group_name_H-M   'P 1'
#
loop_
_entity.id
_entity.type
_entity.pdbx_description
1 polymer ?
#
loop_
_entity_poly.entity_id
_entity_poly.type
_entity_poly.pdbx_seq_one_letter_code
_entity_poly.pdbx_strand_id
1 'polypeptide(L)'
;MATPTPEELDRQLDVFIDKLVEDKDQLPTGELDDAFWKDLERHPFFLKEIPDDGAELHPATEALQALKWDDDDDTPLDKANKFKDEGNKYYQFKKYRNAIIAYTEGIKQRCTDPTINAILFCNRATANFYLGNYRSALRDCVFSRKCKPDHLKAFIKGAESCMKLERYKDVQTWCSTGLTVSFSLIITFFCFAFDLFKFSFIFSLTKIYLFFFLLNVF
;
A
#
# COMPACT_ATOMS: atom_id res chain seq x y z
N MET A 1 -9.02 -25.96 -0.19
CA MET A 1 -8.19 -27.04 0.39
C MET A 1 -9.03 -27.71 1.46
N ALA A 2 -9.35 -29.00 1.29
CA ALA A 2 -10.03 -29.76 2.33
C ALA A 2 -9.07 -29.98 3.50
N THR A 3 -9.52 -29.73 4.73
CA THR A 3 -8.72 -29.99 5.93
C THR A 3 -8.61 -31.50 6.13
N PRO A 4 -7.40 -32.06 6.34
CA PRO A 4 -7.24 -33.49 6.57
C PRO A 4 -8.00 -33.92 7.83
N THR A 5 -8.57 -35.12 7.79
CA THR A 5 -9.23 -35.72 8.96
C THR A 5 -8.16 -36.13 9.98
N PRO A 6 -8.51 -36.25 11.28
CA PRO A 6 -7.55 -36.64 12.31
C PRO A 6 -6.80 -37.94 12.00
N GLU A 7 -7.51 -38.96 11.49
CA GLU A 7 -6.92 -40.26 11.10
C GLU A 7 -5.94 -40.16 9.93
N GLU A 8 -6.18 -39.23 9.00
CA GLU A 8 -5.29 -38.98 7.88
C GLU A 8 -4.03 -38.23 8.34
N LEU A 9 -4.17 -37.32 9.31
CA LEU A 9 -3.05 -36.63 9.92
C LEU A 9 -2.16 -37.59 10.70
N ASP A 10 -2.75 -38.50 11.47
CA ASP A 10 -2.01 -39.53 12.21
C ASP A 10 -1.23 -40.44 11.26
N ARG A 11 -1.84 -40.90 10.16
CA ARG A 11 -1.13 -41.67 9.13
C ARG A 11 0.01 -40.90 8.48
N GLN A 12 -0.19 -39.62 8.20
CA GLN A 12 0.86 -38.79 7.65
C GLN A 12 2.02 -38.59 8.64
N LEU A 13 1.71 -38.52 9.94
CA LEU A 13 2.70 -38.44 11.00
C LEU A 13 3.52 -39.74 11.10
N ASP A 14 2.87 -40.89 11.07
CA ASP A 14 3.53 -42.20 11.12
C ASP A 14 4.47 -42.38 9.91
N VAL A 15 3.99 -42.07 8.70
CA VAL A 15 4.80 -42.12 7.47
C VAL A 15 6.00 -41.15 7.54
N PHE A 16 5.83 -40.01 8.18
CA PHE A 16 6.91 -39.05 8.38
C PHE A 16 7.95 -39.57 9.38
N ILE A 17 7.51 -40.16 10.49
CA ILE A 17 8.40 -40.76 11.50
C ILE A 17 9.18 -41.93 10.89
N ASP A 18 8.53 -42.81 10.14
CA ASP A 18 9.18 -43.96 9.49
C ASP A 18 10.25 -43.49 8.49
N LYS A 19 9.96 -42.44 7.70
CA LYS A 19 10.97 -41.83 6.81
C LYS A 19 12.16 -41.24 7.57
N LEU A 20 11.94 -40.59 8.71
CA LEU A 20 13.03 -40.07 9.55
C LEU A 20 13.88 -41.20 10.15
N VAL A 21 13.25 -42.33 10.49
CA VAL A 21 13.95 -43.52 11.00
C VAL A 21 14.72 -44.23 9.88
N GLU A 22 14.22 -44.21 8.65
CA GLU A 22 14.93 -44.73 7.47
C GLU A 22 16.14 -43.86 7.10
N ASP A 23 16.01 -42.53 7.17
CA ASP A 23 17.10 -41.58 6.94
C ASP A 23 18.05 -41.40 8.14
N LYS A 24 17.92 -42.22 9.20
CA LYS A 24 18.78 -42.16 10.39
C LYS A 24 20.27 -42.28 10.07
N ASP A 25 20.62 -42.95 8.96
CA ASP A 25 21.98 -43.16 8.51
C ASP A 25 22.57 -41.91 7.81
N GLN A 26 21.72 -40.92 7.45
CA GLN A 26 22.12 -39.60 6.96
C GLN A 26 22.29 -38.56 8.07
N LEU A 27 21.83 -38.85 9.29
CA LEU A 27 22.16 -38.02 10.45
C LEU A 27 23.67 -38.17 10.71
N PRO A 28 24.37 -37.08 11.08
CA PRO A 28 25.76 -37.19 11.45
C PRO A 28 25.87 -38.19 12.60
N THR A 29 26.40 -39.38 12.30
CA THR A 29 26.69 -40.45 13.25
C THR A 29 27.94 -40.15 14.08
N GLY A 30 28.41 -38.89 14.04
CA GLY A 30 29.41 -38.37 14.95
C GLY A 30 28.88 -38.48 16.37
N GLU A 31 29.77 -38.85 17.30
CA GLU A 31 29.46 -38.87 18.72
C GLU A 31 28.77 -37.55 19.10
N LEU A 32 27.69 -37.62 19.89
CA LEU A 32 27.09 -36.46 20.55
C LEU A 32 28.07 -35.95 21.61
N ASP A 33 29.17 -35.42 21.12
CA ASP A 33 30.30 -34.97 21.89
C ASP A 33 30.07 -33.51 22.33
N ASP A 34 30.97 -33.03 23.19
CA ASP A 34 30.90 -31.67 23.70
C ASP A 34 30.97 -30.63 22.57
N ALA A 35 31.52 -30.99 21.40
CA ALA A 35 31.61 -30.10 20.24
C ALA A 35 30.24 -29.94 19.55
N PHE A 36 29.47 -31.02 19.38
CA PHE A 36 28.11 -30.96 18.86
C PHE A 36 27.20 -30.08 19.74
N TRP A 37 27.23 -30.29 21.05
CA TRP A 37 26.39 -29.51 21.97
C TRP A 37 26.78 -28.03 21.97
N LYS A 38 28.08 -27.73 21.88
CA LYS A 38 28.59 -26.35 21.80
C LYS A 38 28.18 -25.65 20.49
N ASP A 39 28.12 -26.37 19.38
CA ASP A 39 27.64 -25.83 18.10
C ASP A 39 26.12 -25.60 18.14
N LEU A 40 25.36 -26.55 18.68
CA LEU A 40 23.92 -26.45 18.84
C LEU A 40 23.53 -25.26 19.74
N GLU A 41 24.24 -25.02 20.84
CA GLU A 41 24.00 -23.88 21.74
C GLU A 41 24.30 -22.52 21.09
N ARG A 42 25.12 -22.48 20.04
CA ARG A 42 25.42 -21.29 19.25
C ARG A 42 24.43 -21.07 18.10
N HIS A 43 23.61 -22.08 17.79
CA HIS A 43 22.61 -21.99 16.74
C HIS A 43 21.47 -21.02 17.16
N PRO A 44 21.00 -20.14 16.27
CA PRO A 44 20.06 -19.07 16.61
C PRO A 44 18.71 -19.57 17.16
N PHE A 45 18.31 -20.83 16.89
CA PHE A 45 17.10 -21.43 17.44
C PHE A 45 17.23 -21.92 18.89
N PHE A 46 18.45 -22.21 19.36
CA PHE A 46 18.71 -22.80 20.67
C PHE A 46 19.61 -21.92 21.56
N LEU A 47 19.87 -20.70 21.10
CA LEU A 47 20.67 -19.68 21.77
C LEU A 47 20.07 -19.37 23.15
N LYS A 48 20.81 -19.66 24.22
CA LYS A 48 20.36 -19.40 25.61
C LYS A 48 20.53 -17.94 26.00
N GLU A 49 21.54 -17.27 25.44
CA GLU A 49 21.88 -15.88 25.72
C GLU A 49 22.26 -15.16 24.43
N ILE A 50 21.95 -13.87 24.35
CA ILE A 50 22.29 -13.04 23.18
C ILE A 50 23.79 -12.75 23.24
N PRO A 51 24.60 -13.09 22.21
CA PRO A 51 26.03 -12.83 22.18
C PRO A 51 26.33 -11.33 22.29
N ASP A 52 27.39 -10.97 23.01
CA ASP A 52 27.88 -9.59 23.11
C ASP A 52 28.39 -9.06 21.77
N ASP A 53 28.30 -7.73 21.56
CA ASP A 53 28.73 -7.05 20.34
C ASP A 53 30.22 -7.34 20.03
N GLY A 54 30.48 -8.22 19.07
CA GLY A 54 31.83 -8.60 18.62
C GLY A 54 32.21 -10.07 18.84
N ALA A 55 31.33 -10.90 19.41
CA ALA A 55 31.54 -12.34 19.51
C ALA A 55 31.43 -13.04 18.13
N GLU A 56 32.19 -14.13 17.95
CA GLU A 56 32.14 -14.96 16.73
C GLU A 56 30.77 -15.66 16.65
N LEU A 57 30.00 -15.34 15.61
CA LEU A 57 28.62 -15.78 15.44
C LEU A 57 28.58 -17.09 14.65
N HIS A 58 27.60 -17.94 14.96
CA HIS A 58 27.34 -19.12 14.15
C HIS A 58 26.89 -18.68 12.73
N PRO A 59 27.27 -19.39 11.64
CA PRO A 59 26.93 -18.99 10.27
C PRO A 59 25.44 -18.76 10.03
N ALA A 60 24.56 -19.52 10.71
CA ALA A 60 23.12 -19.30 10.66
C ALA A 60 22.69 -17.97 11.32
N THR A 61 23.38 -17.55 12.39
CA THR A 61 23.15 -16.27 13.05
C THR A 61 23.70 -15.11 12.21
N GLU A 62 24.83 -15.30 11.52
CA GLU A 62 25.36 -14.34 10.54
C GLU A 62 24.41 -14.18 9.34
N ALA A 63 23.86 -15.27 8.81
CA ALA A 63 22.88 -15.23 7.73
C ALA A 63 21.59 -14.48 8.13
N LEU A 64 21.11 -14.69 9.37
CA LEU A 64 19.99 -13.92 9.93
C LEU A 64 20.35 -12.45 10.15
N GLN A 65 21.58 -12.17 10.56
CA GLN A 65 22.05 -10.80 10.75
C GLN A 65 22.19 -10.08 9.41
N ALA A 66 22.67 -10.74 8.35
CA ALA A 66 22.71 -10.19 7.00
C ALA A 66 21.30 -9.83 6.50
N LEU A 67 20.30 -10.69 6.74
CA LEU A 67 18.88 -10.41 6.45
C LEU A 67 18.34 -9.16 7.16
N LYS A 68 18.87 -8.82 8.34
CA LYS A 68 18.49 -7.60 9.08
C LYS A 68 19.06 -6.34 8.42
N TRP A 69 20.24 -6.41 7.82
CA TRP A 69 20.93 -5.26 7.24
C TRP A 69 20.54 -4.97 5.78
N ASP A 70 19.88 -5.91 5.08
CA ASP A 70 19.32 -5.69 3.74
C ASP A 70 18.29 -4.54 3.68
N ASP A 71 17.61 -4.21 4.79
CA ASP A 71 16.64 -3.10 4.84
C ASP A 71 17.30 -1.70 4.96
N ASP A 72 18.59 -1.62 5.28
CA ASP A 72 19.31 -0.35 5.44
C ASP A 72 19.88 0.21 4.13
N ASP A 73 20.09 -0.64 3.11
CA ASP A 73 20.59 -0.25 1.78
C ASP A 73 19.49 0.22 0.80
N ASP A 74 18.22 0.12 1.17
CA ASP A 74 17.12 0.63 0.35
C ASP A 74 17.23 2.14 0.14
N THR A 75 17.09 2.59 -1.11
CA THR A 75 16.99 4.01 -1.39
C THR A 75 15.71 4.59 -0.75
N PRO A 76 15.65 5.89 -0.43
CA PRO A 76 14.42 6.52 0.07
C PRO A 76 13.21 6.34 -0.85
N LEU A 77 13.45 6.11 -2.15
CA LEU A 77 12.43 5.78 -3.13
C LEU A 77 11.89 4.37 -2.93
N ASP A 78 12.76 3.39 -2.68
CA ASP A 78 12.37 2.00 -2.42
C ASP A 78 11.58 1.88 -1.12
N LYS A 79 12.02 2.56 -0.06
CA LYS A 79 11.27 2.67 1.20
C LYS A 79 9.87 3.27 0.98
N ALA A 80 9.78 4.36 0.23
CA ALA A 80 8.50 4.98 -0.11
C ALA A 80 7.58 4.06 -0.94
N ASN A 81 8.14 3.26 -1.85
CA ASN A 81 7.40 2.26 -2.61
C ASN A 81 6.92 1.09 -1.74
N LYS A 82 7.76 0.57 -0.83
CA LYS A 82 7.37 -0.46 0.14
C LYS A 82 6.15 0.02 0.96
N PHE A 83 6.19 1.24 1.50
CA PHE A 83 5.06 1.82 2.26
C PHE A 83 3.81 2.07 1.40
N LYS A 84 3.98 2.47 0.13
CA LYS A 84 2.87 2.61 -0.82
C LYS A 84 2.17 1.25 -1.01
N ASP A 85 2.92 0.19 -1.20
CA ASP A 85 2.37 -1.15 -1.44
C ASP A 85 1.75 -1.74 -0.18
N GLU A 86 2.34 -1.50 0.99
CA GLU A 86 1.75 -1.86 2.28
C GLU A 86 0.42 -1.12 2.52
N GLY A 87 0.40 0.19 2.27
CA GLY A 87 -0.83 0.99 2.34
C GLY A 87 -1.91 0.48 1.38
N ASN A 88 -1.54 0.06 0.16
CA ASN A 88 -2.45 -0.54 -0.81
C ASN A 88 -3.05 -1.86 -0.29
N LYS A 89 -2.25 -2.72 0.38
CA LYS A 89 -2.75 -3.94 1.03
C LYS A 89 -3.78 -3.62 2.10
N TYR A 90 -3.48 -2.69 3.02
CA TYR A 90 -4.45 -2.27 4.05
C TYR A 90 -5.73 -1.68 3.44
N TYR A 91 -5.60 -0.92 2.35
CA TYR A 91 -6.73 -0.36 1.63
C TYR A 91 -7.61 -1.45 1.02
N GLN A 92 -7.04 -2.50 0.43
CA GLN A 92 -7.79 -3.67 -0.08
C GLN A 92 -8.58 -4.37 1.04
N PHE A 93 -8.00 -4.49 2.23
CA PHE A 93 -8.68 -5.03 3.42
C PHE A 93 -9.66 -4.04 4.08
N LYS A 94 -9.92 -2.87 3.47
CA LYS A 94 -10.75 -1.78 4.00
C LYS A 94 -10.29 -1.26 5.36
N LYS A 95 -9.05 -1.54 5.76
CA LYS A 95 -8.42 -1.04 6.99
C LYS A 95 -7.84 0.35 6.74
N TYR A 96 -8.71 1.32 6.48
CA TYR A 96 -8.32 2.67 6.04
C TYR A 96 -7.45 3.43 7.05
N ARG A 97 -7.64 3.23 8.36
CA ARG A 97 -6.79 3.86 9.40
C ARG A 97 -5.33 3.42 9.28
N ASN A 98 -5.10 2.11 9.12
CA ASN A 98 -3.75 1.57 8.96
C ASN A 98 -3.14 2.01 7.62
N ALA A 99 -3.94 2.04 6.56
CA ALA A 99 -3.50 2.56 5.26
C ALA A 99 -3.00 4.02 5.37
N ILE A 100 -3.72 4.88 6.11
CA ILE A 100 -3.31 6.28 6.34
C ILE A 100 -1.95 6.37 7.05
N ILE A 101 -1.71 5.51 8.05
CA ILE A 101 -0.45 5.46 8.77
C ILE A 101 0.68 5.05 7.82
N ALA A 102 0.52 3.94 7.09
CA ALA A 102 1.51 3.47 6.12
C ALA A 102 1.85 4.52 5.06
N TYR A 103 0.85 5.17 4.46
CA TYR A 103 1.10 6.26 3.51
C TYR A 103 1.80 7.46 4.15
N THR A 104 1.51 7.76 5.42
CA THR A 104 2.16 8.85 6.13
C THR A 104 3.62 8.55 6.40
N GLU A 105 3.98 7.32 6.78
CA GLU A 105 5.38 6.90 6.89
C GLU A 105 6.10 6.96 5.54
N GLY A 106 5.44 6.56 4.45
CA GLY A 106 5.97 6.72 3.09
C GLY A 106 6.26 8.18 2.72
N ILE A 107 5.38 9.11 3.09
CA ILE A 107 5.58 10.55 2.86
C ILE A 107 6.74 11.11 3.70
N LYS A 108 6.96 10.58 4.92
CA LYS A 108 8.08 11.02 5.78
C LYS A 108 9.45 10.66 5.21
N GLN A 109 9.55 9.64 4.36
CA GLN A 109 10.79 9.28 3.69
C GLN A 109 11.31 10.37 2.73
N ARG A 110 10.46 11.36 2.39
CA ARG A 110 10.82 12.52 1.54
C ARG A 110 11.56 12.10 0.27
N CYS A 111 10.97 11.15 -0.48
CA CYS A 111 11.58 10.68 -1.71
C CYS A 111 11.76 11.83 -2.71
N THR A 112 12.81 11.75 -3.53
CA THR A 112 13.16 12.77 -4.53
C THR A 112 12.19 12.78 -5.71
N ASP A 113 11.50 11.66 -5.99
CA ASP A 113 10.53 11.57 -7.09
C ASP A 113 9.19 12.23 -6.73
N PRO A 114 8.80 13.32 -7.41
CA PRO A 114 7.51 13.97 -7.19
C PRO A 114 6.31 13.08 -7.56
N THR A 115 6.49 12.09 -8.44
CA THR A 115 5.42 11.20 -8.89
C THR A 115 4.96 10.27 -7.77
N ILE A 116 5.90 9.62 -7.06
CA ILE A 116 5.58 8.76 -5.92
C ILE A 116 4.95 9.57 -4.79
N ASN A 117 5.49 10.74 -4.48
CA ASN A 117 4.91 11.65 -3.49
C ASN A 117 3.46 12.01 -3.85
N ALA A 118 3.19 12.39 -5.10
CA ALA A 118 1.84 12.73 -5.54
C ALA A 118 0.86 11.55 -5.39
N ILE A 119 1.30 10.33 -5.72
CA ILE A 119 0.50 9.10 -5.55
C ILE A 119 0.22 8.82 -4.07
N LEU A 120 1.23 8.91 -3.20
CA LEU A 120 1.06 8.69 -1.75
C LEU A 120 0.05 9.67 -1.16
N PHE A 121 0.13 10.96 -1.50
CA PHE A 121 -0.86 11.95 -1.06
C PHE A 121 -2.25 11.64 -1.61
N CYS A 122 -2.39 11.24 -2.88
CA CYS A 122 -3.69 10.91 -3.47
C CYS A 122 -4.32 9.65 -2.83
N ASN A 123 -3.52 8.63 -2.55
CA ASN A 123 -3.97 7.40 -1.89
C ASN A 123 -4.37 7.67 -0.44
N ARG A 124 -3.60 8.49 0.29
CA ARG A 124 -3.97 8.95 1.64
C ARG A 124 -5.24 9.79 1.63
N ALA A 125 -5.43 10.67 0.64
CA ALA A 125 -6.65 11.43 0.46
C ALA A 125 -7.87 10.51 0.29
N THR A 126 -7.71 9.46 -0.52
CA THR A 126 -8.76 8.47 -0.78
C THR A 126 -9.11 7.68 0.49
N ALA A 127 -8.11 7.22 1.25
CA ALA A 127 -8.35 6.56 2.53
C ALA A 127 -9.04 7.48 3.55
N ASN A 128 -8.64 8.76 3.62
CA ASN A 128 -9.30 9.77 4.46
C ASN A 128 -10.75 10.02 4.02
N PHE A 129 -11.03 10.02 2.72
CA PHE A 129 -12.37 10.20 2.18
C PHE A 129 -13.32 9.08 2.62
N TYR A 130 -12.89 7.82 2.56
CA TYR A 130 -13.69 6.69 3.04
C TYR A 130 -13.85 6.66 4.57
N LEU A 131 -12.96 7.32 5.31
CA LEU A 131 -13.12 7.54 6.75
C LEU A 131 -14.12 8.65 7.12
N GLY A 132 -14.59 9.44 6.14
CA GLY A 132 -15.41 10.63 6.37
C GLY A 132 -14.60 11.91 6.65
N ASN A 133 -13.27 11.85 6.56
CA ASN A 133 -12.39 12.99 6.83
C ASN A 133 -12.19 13.87 5.58
N TYR A 134 -13.28 14.45 5.07
CA TYR A 134 -13.28 15.17 3.78
C TYR A 134 -12.34 16.39 3.74
N ARG A 135 -12.19 17.12 4.86
CA ARG A 135 -11.27 18.26 4.95
C ARG A 135 -9.81 17.84 4.84
N SER A 136 -9.44 16.73 5.46
CA SER A 136 -8.08 16.19 5.38
C SER A 136 -7.80 15.60 4.00
N ALA A 137 -8.78 14.90 3.41
CA ALA A 137 -8.69 14.42 2.03
C ALA A 137 -8.45 15.58 1.04
N LEU A 138 -9.19 16.69 1.18
CA LEU A 138 -8.99 17.86 0.32
C LEU A 138 -7.59 18.47 0.45
N ARG A 139 -7.06 18.58 1.68
CA ARG A 139 -5.68 19.06 1.89
C ARG A 139 -4.66 18.16 1.21
N ASP A 140 -4.82 16.85 1.33
CA ASP A 140 -3.95 15.87 0.69
C ASP A 140 -4.01 15.98 -0.84
N CYS A 141 -5.19 16.21 -1.43
CA CYS A 141 -5.33 16.46 -2.88
C CYS A 141 -4.59 17.73 -3.33
N VAL A 142 -4.59 18.80 -2.52
CA VAL A 142 -3.82 20.02 -2.81
C VAL A 142 -2.33 19.74 -2.79
N PHE A 143 -1.82 18.98 -1.82
CA PHE A 143 -0.40 18.59 -1.78
C PHE A 143 -0.02 17.68 -2.94
N SER A 144 -0.88 16.71 -3.29
CA SER A 144 -0.66 15.85 -4.46
C SER A 144 -0.48 16.66 -5.75
N ARG A 145 -1.32 17.69 -5.96
CA ARG A 145 -1.19 18.62 -7.09
C ARG A 145 0.07 19.48 -7.05
N LYS A 146 0.53 19.88 -5.86
CA LYS A 146 1.79 20.63 -5.72
C LYS A 146 2.99 19.77 -6.12
N CYS A 147 2.96 18.47 -5.81
CA CYS A 147 4.00 17.53 -6.23
C CYS A 147 3.93 17.26 -7.74
N LYS A 148 2.74 16.89 -8.25
CA LYS A 148 2.53 16.61 -9.68
C LYS A 148 1.24 17.29 -10.15
N PRO A 149 1.32 18.40 -10.91
CA PRO A 149 0.15 19.11 -11.39
C PRO A 149 -0.67 18.28 -12.39
N ASP A 150 -0.06 17.28 -13.03
CA ASP A 150 -0.71 16.41 -14.02
C ASP A 150 -1.44 15.21 -13.41
N HIS A 151 -1.50 15.10 -12.08
CA HIS A 151 -2.09 13.94 -11.43
C HIS A 151 -3.63 14.01 -11.40
N LEU A 152 -4.26 13.47 -12.45
CA LEU A 152 -5.71 13.54 -12.67
C LEU A 152 -6.56 13.00 -11.51
N LYS A 153 -6.13 11.90 -10.86
CA LYS A 153 -6.86 11.29 -9.74
C LYS A 153 -7.03 12.25 -8.55
N ALA A 154 -6.06 13.14 -8.32
CA ALA A 154 -6.17 14.16 -7.27
C ALA A 154 -7.24 15.21 -7.57
N PHE A 155 -7.47 15.58 -8.84
CA PHE A 155 -8.53 16.50 -9.21
C PHE A 155 -9.91 15.90 -8.96
N ILE A 156 -10.11 14.65 -9.37
CA ILE A 156 -11.36 13.92 -9.16
C ILE A 156 -11.65 13.80 -7.66
N LYS A 157 -10.66 13.31 -6.87
CA LYS A 157 -10.83 13.15 -5.43
C LYS A 157 -10.99 14.48 -4.69
N GLY A 158 -10.34 15.54 -5.17
CA GLY A 158 -10.49 16.91 -4.67
C GLY A 158 -11.90 17.45 -4.88
N ALA A 159 -12.43 17.31 -6.11
CA ALA A 159 -13.81 17.68 -6.44
C ALA A 159 -14.83 16.89 -5.60
N GLU A 160 -14.66 15.57 -5.48
CA GLU A 160 -15.48 14.72 -4.61
C GLU A 160 -15.48 15.17 -3.15
N SER A 161 -14.31 15.50 -2.63
CA SER A 161 -14.17 15.97 -1.25
C SER A 161 -14.86 17.32 -1.04
N CYS A 162 -14.75 18.24 -2.01
CA CYS A 162 -15.46 19.52 -1.99
C CYS A 162 -16.99 19.35 -2.09
N MET A 163 -17.46 18.39 -2.89
CA MET A 163 -18.88 18.05 -2.99
C MET A 163 -19.44 17.57 -1.65
N LYS A 164 -18.72 16.69 -0.94
CA LYS A 164 -19.12 16.24 0.42
C LYS A 164 -19.07 17.34 1.47
N LEU A 165 -18.32 18.40 1.22
CA LEU A 165 -18.26 19.59 2.07
C LEU A 165 -19.25 20.70 1.63
N GLU A 166 -20.09 20.45 0.63
CA GLU A 166 -21.05 21.40 0.06
C GLU A 166 -20.41 22.70 -0.48
N ARG A 167 -19.12 22.62 -0.85
CA ARG A 167 -18.34 23.75 -1.38
C ARG A 167 -18.40 23.81 -2.91
N TYR A 168 -19.58 24.04 -3.46
CA TYR A 168 -19.83 23.96 -4.91
C TYR A 168 -19.00 24.93 -5.76
N LYS A 169 -18.67 26.12 -5.24
CA LYS A 169 -17.79 27.08 -5.93
C LYS A 169 -16.40 26.48 -6.16
N ASP A 170 -15.84 25.83 -5.14
CA ASP A 170 -14.55 25.21 -5.24
C ASP A 170 -14.61 24.02 -6.20
N VAL A 171 -15.67 23.21 -6.15
CA VAL A 171 -15.87 22.10 -7.11
C VAL A 171 -15.65 22.60 -8.53
N GLN A 172 -16.34 23.66 -8.96
CA GLN A 172 -16.18 24.24 -10.31
C GLN A 172 -14.72 24.58 -10.65
N THR A 173 -13.97 25.14 -9.70
CA THR A 173 -12.54 25.44 -9.91
C THR A 173 -11.69 24.19 -10.05
N TRP A 174 -11.99 23.12 -9.30
CA TRP A 174 -11.31 21.83 -9.43
C TRP A 174 -11.64 21.14 -10.76
N CYS A 175 -12.89 21.24 -11.23
CA CYS A 175 -13.33 20.76 -12.53
C CYS A 175 -12.61 21.48 -13.68
N SER A 176 -12.65 22.81 -13.67
CA SER A 176 -12.08 23.63 -14.75
C SER A 176 -10.57 23.47 -14.84
N THR A 177 -9.87 23.46 -13.70
CA THR A 177 -8.43 23.22 -13.66
C THR A 177 -8.05 21.80 -14.05
N GLY A 178 -8.86 20.79 -13.72
CA GLY A 178 -8.65 19.42 -14.18
C GLY A 178 -8.82 19.29 -15.71
N LEU A 179 -9.81 19.99 -16.27
CA LEU A 179 -10.08 19.98 -17.71
C LEU A 179 -8.94 20.61 -18.53
N THR A 180 -8.30 21.66 -18.00
CA THR A 180 -7.14 22.28 -18.67
C THR A 180 -5.91 21.37 -18.71
N VAL A 181 -5.79 20.43 -17.77
CA VAL A 181 -4.65 19.50 -17.70
C VAL A 181 -4.83 18.31 -18.64
N SER A 182 -6.07 17.82 -18.83
CA SER A 182 -6.34 16.76 -19.80
C SER A 182 -7.76 16.83 -20.36
N PHE A 183 -7.84 16.97 -21.68
CA PHE A 183 -9.11 16.96 -22.43
C PHE A 183 -9.85 15.62 -22.33
N SER A 184 -9.13 14.52 -22.03
CA SER A 184 -9.71 13.18 -21.84
C SER A 184 -10.61 13.05 -20.60
N LEU A 185 -10.54 14.01 -19.66
CA LEU A 185 -11.35 14.02 -18.43
C LEU A 185 -12.86 14.30 -18.68
N ILE A 186 -13.24 14.69 -19.90
CA ILE A 186 -14.63 14.99 -20.28
C ILE A 186 -15.57 13.83 -19.94
N ILE A 187 -15.18 12.58 -20.21
CA ILE A 187 -16.06 11.41 -20.03
C ILE A 187 -16.33 11.11 -18.54
N THR A 188 -15.30 11.20 -17.68
CA THR A 188 -15.47 11.00 -16.23
C THR A 188 -16.19 12.16 -15.56
N PHE A 189 -15.98 13.39 -16.05
CA PHE A 189 -16.74 14.56 -15.61
C PHE A 189 -18.21 14.49 -16.00
N PHE A 190 -18.53 13.97 -17.17
CA PHE A 190 -19.90 13.75 -17.63
C PHE A 190 -20.66 12.77 -16.74
N CYS A 191 -20.03 11.66 -16.31
CA CYS A 191 -20.63 10.75 -15.34
C CYS A 191 -20.87 11.43 -13.98
N PHE A 192 -19.95 12.30 -13.54
CA PHE A 192 -20.10 13.09 -12.31
C PHE A 192 -21.22 14.15 -12.40
N ALA A 193 -21.36 14.79 -13.56
CA ALA A 193 -22.40 15.78 -13.82
C ALA A 193 -23.81 15.14 -13.88
N PHE A 194 -23.91 13.89 -14.33
CA PHE A 194 -25.18 13.14 -14.34
C PHE A 194 -25.70 12.84 -12.93
N ASP A 195 -24.82 12.55 -11.97
CA ASP A 195 -25.19 12.40 -10.55
C ASP A 195 -25.54 13.75 -9.88
N LEU A 196 -24.90 14.85 -10.29
CA LEU A 196 -25.25 16.22 -9.88
C LEU A 196 -26.64 16.66 -10.39
N PHE A 197 -27.03 16.21 -11.58
CA PHE A 197 -28.29 16.64 -12.22
C PHE A 197 -29.56 16.01 -11.64
N LYS A 198 -29.44 14.99 -10.77
CA LYS A 198 -30.60 14.49 -10.01
C LYS A 198 -31.10 15.46 -8.94
N PHE A 199 -30.36 16.52 -8.61
CA PHE A 199 -30.70 17.43 -7.50
C PHE A 199 -31.14 18.84 -7.91
N SER A 200 -31.17 19.19 -9.20
CA SER A 200 -31.68 20.50 -9.63
C SER A 200 -32.42 20.40 -10.95
N PHE A 201 -33.71 20.08 -10.86
CA PHE A 201 -34.71 20.57 -11.79
C PHE A 201 -34.49 22.09 -11.92
N ILE A 202 -34.50 22.63 -13.15
CA ILE A 202 -34.26 24.04 -13.53
C ILE A 202 -32.78 24.38 -13.86
N PHE A 203 -32.28 23.88 -14.99
CA PHE A 203 -31.32 24.67 -15.79
C PHE A 203 -31.84 24.74 -17.23
N SER A 204 -31.99 25.97 -17.73
CA SER A 204 -32.62 26.33 -18.99
C SER A 204 -32.01 25.57 -20.19
N LEU A 205 -32.90 25.05 -21.05
CA LEU A 205 -32.63 24.27 -22.27
C LEU A 205 -31.57 24.91 -23.19
N THR A 206 -31.37 26.22 -23.12
CA THR A 206 -30.39 26.96 -23.93
C THR A 206 -28.93 26.61 -23.62
N LYS A 207 -28.58 26.23 -22.39
CA LYS A 207 -27.20 25.83 -22.04
C LYS A 207 -26.87 24.40 -22.46
N ILE A 208 -27.88 23.53 -22.56
CA ILE A 208 -27.74 22.17 -23.10
C ILE A 208 -27.51 22.22 -24.62
N TYR A 209 -28.18 23.16 -25.32
CA TYR A 209 -27.96 23.37 -26.75
C TYR A 209 -26.57 23.93 -27.07
N LEU A 210 -26.06 24.89 -26.28
CA LEU A 210 -24.70 25.41 -26.47
C LEU A 210 -23.64 24.33 -26.22
N PHE A 211 -23.93 23.39 -25.33
CA PHE A 211 -23.11 22.24 -25.01
C PHE A 211 -23.10 21.16 -26.12
N PHE A 212 -24.25 20.91 -26.76
CA PHE A 212 -24.31 20.08 -27.98
C PHE A 212 -23.67 20.75 -29.20
N PHE A 213 -23.72 22.09 -29.29
CA PHE A 213 -23.11 22.85 -30.38
C PHE A 213 -21.57 22.79 -30.32
N LEU A 214 -20.97 22.81 -29.13
CA LEU A 214 -19.53 22.63 -28.95
C LEU A 214 -19.05 21.20 -29.27
N LEU A 215 -19.95 20.21 -29.24
CA LEU A 215 -19.68 18.80 -29.55
C LEU A 215 -19.75 18.47 -31.05
N ASN A 216 -20.25 19.38 -31.90
CA ASN A 216 -20.33 19.19 -33.36
C ASN A 216 -19.25 19.96 -34.15
N VAL A 217 -18.35 20.65 -33.46
CA VAL A 217 -17.28 21.47 -34.10
C VAL A 217 -15.87 20.86 -33.88
N PHE A 218 -15.76 19.70 -33.23
CA PHE A 218 -14.51 18.93 -33.12
C PHE A 218 -14.75 17.44 -33.34
#